data_AF-A0A2J4P307-F1
#
_entry.id   AF-A0A2J4P307-F1
#
_cell.length_a   1.000
_cell.length_b   1.000
_cell.length_c   1.000
_cell.angle_alpha   90.00
_cell.angle_beta   90.00
_cell.angle_gamma   90.00
#
_symmetry.space_group_name_H-M   'P 1'
#
loop_
_entity.id
_entity.type
_entity.pdbx_description
1 polymer ?
#
loop_
_entity_poly.entity_id
_entity_poly.type
_entity_poly.pdbx_seq_one_letter_code
_entity_poly.pdbx_strand_id
1 'polypeptide(L)'
;MIFNEYIINNEVIFNVNMNELQPVGENGDSVTLNVPTARCLQLLLESNGKIISREEFLDIVWKNRGIVVSQNTFYQNISLLRKSLLKAGLSQDIIVTVRQRG
;
A
#
# COMPACT_ATOMS: atom_id res chain seq x y z
N MET A 1 -15.81 16.10 1.31
CA MET A 1 -14.79 15.71 2.31
C MET A 1 -13.93 14.65 1.66
N ILE A 2 -12.62 14.90 1.53
CA ILE A 2 -11.69 13.84 1.14
C ILE A 2 -11.50 13.00 2.40
N PHE A 3 -11.92 11.74 2.37
CA PHE A 3 -11.67 10.83 3.47
C PHE A 3 -10.15 10.61 3.52
N ASN A 4 -9.51 11.09 4.59
CA ASN A 4 -8.07 10.94 4.80
C ASN A 4 -7.72 9.59 5.43
N GLU A 5 -8.71 8.73 5.57
CA GLU A 5 -8.63 7.42 6.21
C GLU A 5 -9.35 6.39 5.36
N TYR A 6 -8.72 5.23 5.18
CA TYR A 6 -9.30 4.08 4.51
C TYR A 6 -9.45 2.94 5.51
N ILE A 7 -10.61 2.29 5.53
CA ILE A 7 -10.81 1.06 6.29
C ILE A 7 -10.54 -0.12 5.35
N ILE A 8 -9.58 -0.95 5.72
CA ILE A 8 -9.12 -2.12 4.97
C ILE A 8 -9.65 -3.36 5.69
N ASN A 9 -10.50 -4.12 5.00
CA ASN A 9 -11.11 -5.37 5.47
C ASN A 9 -11.80 -5.28 6.86
N ASN A 10 -12.22 -4.07 7.29
CA ASN A 10 -12.72 -3.81 8.64
C ASN A 10 -11.74 -4.19 9.78
N GLU A 11 -10.46 -4.38 9.47
CA GLU A 11 -9.42 -4.81 10.40
C GLU A 11 -8.36 -3.74 10.63
N VAL A 12 -8.05 -2.96 9.59
CA VAL A 12 -6.97 -1.96 9.62
C VAL A 12 -7.45 -0.64 9.05
N ILE A 13 -7.15 0.47 9.73
CA ILE A 13 -7.34 1.83 9.24
C ILE A 13 -6.01 2.34 8.68
N PHE A 14 -6.02 2.86 7.46
CA PHE A 14 -4.88 3.57 6.89
C PHE A 14 -5.14 5.08 6.91
N ASN A 15 -4.40 5.81 7.74
CA ASN A 15 -4.40 7.26 7.77
C ASN A 15 -3.38 7.82 6.79
N VAL A 16 -3.86 8.44 5.71
CA VAL A 16 -3.05 8.94 4.59
C VAL A 16 -2.15 10.10 5.03
N ASN A 17 -2.63 10.97 5.92
CA ASN A 17 -1.88 12.15 6.36
C ASN A 17 -0.68 11.76 7.24
N MET A 18 -0.89 10.79 8.12
CA MET A 18 0.14 10.29 9.03
C MET A 18 1.00 9.18 8.40
N ASN A 19 0.60 8.66 7.23
CA ASN A 19 1.17 7.46 6.64
C ASN A 19 1.15 6.29 7.63
N GLU A 20 0.07 6.15 8.41
CA GLU A 20 0.01 5.19 9.52
C GLU A 20 -1.09 4.16 9.31
N LEU A 21 -0.78 2.90 9.63
CA LEU A 21 -1.74 1.83 9.78
C LEU A 21 -2.09 1.67 11.25
N GLN A 22 -3.38 1.59 11.56
CA GLN A 22 -3.89 1.39 12.91
C GLN A 22 -4.83 0.18 12.92
N PRO A 23 -4.71 -0.74 13.88
CA PRO A 23 -5.68 -1.82 14.03
C PRO A 23 -7.04 -1.26 14.45
N VAL A 24 -8.12 -1.84 13.93
CA VAL A 24 -9.50 -1.51 14.35
C VAL A 24 -9.84 -2.20 15.69
N GLY A 25 -9.21 -3.34 15.97
CA GLY A 25 -9.39 -4.13 17.20
C GLY A 25 -8.12 -4.24 18.04
N GLU A 26 -8.08 -5.23 18.92
CA GLU A 26 -6.92 -5.48 19.80
C GLU A 26 -5.78 -6.28 19.11
N ASN A 27 -6.02 -6.73 17.88
CA ASN A 27 -5.03 -7.49 17.12
C ASN A 27 -4.21 -6.56 16.23
N GLY A 28 -2.91 -6.48 16.48
CA GLY A 28 -1.95 -5.72 15.67
C GLY A 28 -1.37 -4.50 16.38
N ASP A 29 -0.35 -3.91 15.78
CA ASP A 29 0.29 -2.68 16.26
C ASP A 29 0.02 -1.52 15.31
N SER A 30 0.06 -0.29 15.80
CA SER A 30 0.19 0.86 14.91
C SER A 30 1.52 0.81 14.16
N VAL A 31 1.48 0.97 12.84
CA VAL A 31 2.67 0.90 11.96
C VAL A 31 2.75 2.15 11.09
N THR A 32 3.78 2.96 11.31
CA THR A 32 4.12 4.04 10.39
C THR A 32 4.79 3.49 9.13
N LEU A 33 4.22 3.81 7.97
CA LEU A 33 4.75 3.50 6.66
C LEU A 33 5.73 4.60 6.23
N ASN A 34 6.79 4.21 5.53
CA ASN A 34 7.57 5.20 4.80
C ASN A 34 6.73 5.78 3.64
N VAL A 35 7.09 6.99 3.21
CA VAL A 35 6.37 7.73 2.17
C VAL A 35 6.11 6.90 0.89
N PRO A 36 7.10 6.21 0.27
CA PRO A 36 6.81 5.43 -0.93
C PRO A 36 5.89 4.23 -0.66
N THR A 37 6.00 3.57 0.50
CA THR A 37 5.13 2.44 0.88
C THR A 37 3.68 2.91 1.11
N ALA A 38 3.49 4.05 1.79
CA ALA A 38 2.17 4.64 1.99
C ALA A 38 1.51 5.02 0.67
N ARG A 39 2.28 5.59 -0.28
CA ARG A 39 1.79 5.88 -1.63
C ARG A 39 1.45 4.64 -2.43
N CYS A 40 2.23 3.56 -2.29
CA CYS A 40 1.89 2.27 -2.89
C CYS A 40 0.51 1.82 -2.41
N LEU A 41 0.26 1.89 -1.10
CA LEU A 41 -1.02 1.51 -0.51
C LEU A 41 -2.16 2.42 -0.99
N GLN A 42 -1.94 3.74 -0.99
CA GLN A 42 -2.93 4.71 -1.47
C GLN A 42 -3.34 4.41 -2.91
N LEU A 43 -2.38 4.19 -3.82
CA LEU A 43 -2.67 3.88 -5.22
C LEU A 43 -3.44 2.57 -5.36
N LEU A 44 -3.09 1.54 -4.59
CA LEU A 44 -3.82 0.26 -4.59
C LEU A 44 -5.27 0.42 -4.11
N LEU A 45 -5.51 1.25 -3.10
CA LEU A 45 -6.85 1.53 -2.57
C LEU A 45 -7.70 2.36 -3.55
N GLU A 46 -7.11 3.41 -4.12
CA GLU A 46 -7.77 4.27 -5.13
C GLU A 46 -8.10 3.51 -6.42
N SER A 47 -7.30 2.49 -6.73
CA SER A 47 -7.47 1.62 -7.90
C SER A 47 -8.06 0.25 -7.55
N ASN A 48 -8.73 0.13 -6.40
CA ASN A 48 -9.29 -1.14 -5.96
C ASN A 48 -10.22 -1.74 -7.04
N GLY A 49 -10.04 -3.03 -7.31
CA GLY A 49 -10.77 -3.74 -8.38
C GLY A 49 -10.26 -3.51 -9.80
N LYS A 50 -9.21 -2.70 -10.00
CA LYS A 50 -8.54 -2.49 -11.30
C LYS A 50 -7.16 -3.13 -11.31
N ILE A 51 -6.75 -3.59 -12.49
CA ILE A 51 -5.36 -4.04 -12.73
C ILE A 51 -4.56 -2.80 -13.15
N ILE A 52 -3.55 -2.45 -12.37
CA ILE A 52 -2.59 -1.39 -12.72
C ILE A 52 -1.33 -2.04 -13.29
N SER A 53 -0.81 -1.51 -14.38
CA SER A 53 0.46 -1.98 -14.95
C SER A 53 1.64 -1.57 -14.06
N ARG A 54 2.75 -2.30 -14.13
CA ARG A 54 3.96 -1.95 -13.37
C ARG A 54 4.49 -0.56 -13.73
N GLU A 55 4.47 -0.22 -15.01
CA GLU A 55 4.97 1.07 -15.51
C GLU A 55 4.12 2.23 -15.00
N GLU A 56 2.80 2.10 -15.09
CA GLU A 56 1.86 3.09 -14.56
C GLU A 56 2.01 3.25 -13.04
N PHE A 57 2.19 2.14 -12.31
CA PHE A 57 2.44 2.18 -10.87
C PHE A 57 3.72 2.96 -10.54
N LEU A 58 4.81 2.66 -11.25
CA LEU A 58 6.09 3.33 -11.09
C LEU A 58 5.98 4.83 -11.41
N ASP A 59 5.21 5.18 -12.43
CA ASP A 59 5.00 6.57 -12.83
C ASP A 59 4.25 7.36 -11.76
N ILE A 60 3.14 6.82 -11.26
CA ILE A 60 2.29 7.50 -10.28
C ILE A 60 3.02 7.67 -8.93
N VAL A 61 3.71 6.65 -8.44
CA VAL A 61 4.32 6.69 -7.11
C VAL A 61 5.68 7.39 -7.11
N TRP A 62 6.46 7.28 -8.19
CA TRP A 62 7.83 7.82 -8.27
C TRP A 62 8.07 8.79 -9.44
N LYS A 63 7.83 8.42 -10.71
CA LYS A 63 8.32 9.23 -11.84
C LYS A 63 7.64 10.60 -11.95
N ASN A 64 6.35 10.70 -11.62
CA ASN A 64 5.63 11.98 -11.56
C ASN A 64 6.21 12.97 -10.54
N ARG A 65 7.11 12.49 -9.67
CA ARG A 65 7.83 13.27 -8.67
C ARG A 65 9.31 13.43 -9.00
N GLY A 66 9.73 13.08 -10.22
CA GLY A 66 11.12 13.14 -10.67
C GLY A 66 12.03 12.07 -10.06
N ILE A 67 11.46 11.01 -9.45
CA ILE A 67 12.23 9.95 -8.81
C ILE A 67 12.23 8.72 -9.74
N VAL A 68 13.42 8.20 -10.04
CA VAL A 68 13.59 6.95 -10.77
C VAL A 68 14.06 5.88 -9.79
N VAL A 69 13.33 4.77 -9.72
CA VAL A 69 13.67 3.64 -8.85
C VAL A 69 13.87 2.37 -9.65
N SER A 70 14.70 1.47 -9.12
CA SER A 70 14.87 0.14 -9.70
C SER A 70 13.63 -0.73 -9.48
N GLN A 71 13.47 -1.77 -10.31
CA GLN A 71 12.44 -2.79 -10.09
C GLN A 71 12.57 -3.44 -8.70
N ASN A 72 13.80 -3.64 -8.23
CA ASN A 72 14.05 -4.21 -6.90
C ASN A 72 13.48 -3.31 -5.79
N THR A 73 13.68 -1.99 -5.90
CA THR A 73 13.12 -1.02 -4.96
C THR A 73 11.59 -1.05 -4.95
N PHE A 74 10.96 -1.18 -6.11
CA PHE A 74 9.50 -1.35 -6.20
C PHE A 74 9.04 -2.60 -5.43
N TYR A 75 9.63 -3.77 -5.72
CA TYR A 75 9.27 -5.02 -5.03
C TYR A 75 9.56 -5.00 -3.53
N GLN A 76 10.61 -4.30 -3.09
CA GLN A 76 10.90 -4.09 -1.68
C GLN A 76 9.79 -3.28 -0.99
N ASN A 77 9.27 -2.22 -1.63
CA ASN A 77 8.17 -1.43 -1.08
C ASN A 77 6.88 -2.26 -0.98
N ILE A 78 6.55 -3.05 -2.01
CA ILE A 78 5.38 -3.94 -1.96
C ILE A 78 5.55 -5.02 -0.88
N SER A 79 6.75 -5.57 -0.72
CA SER A 79 7.03 -6.56 0.34
C SER A 79 6.95 -5.95 1.73
N LEU A 80 7.44 -4.72 1.91
CA LEU A 80 7.34 -3.98 3.15
C LEU A 80 5.87 -3.68 3.46
N LEU A 81 5.10 -3.24 2.47
CA LEU A 81 3.68 -2.98 2.62
C LEU A 81 2.92 -4.20 3.15
N ARG A 82 3.12 -5.38 2.55
CA ARG A 82 2.50 -6.63 3.03
C ARG A 82 2.85 -6.91 4.49
N LYS A 83 4.13 -6.79 4.87
CA LYS A 83 4.57 -7.00 6.25
C LYS A 83 3.94 -6.00 7.21
N SER A 84 3.85 -4.74 6.81
CA SER A 84 3.25 -3.68 7.62
C SER A 84 1.75 -3.90 7.83
N LEU A 85 1.02 -4.34 6.79
CA LEU A 85 -0.40 -4.68 6.89
C LEU A 85 -0.64 -5.86 7.84
N LEU A 86 0.16 -6.93 7.71
CA LEU A 86 0.10 -8.08 8.61
C LEU A 86 0.40 -7.67 10.06
N LYS A 87 1.43 -6.84 10.27
CA LYS A 87 1.78 -6.32 11.61
C LYS A 87 0.67 -5.44 12.19
N ALA A 88 -0.04 -4.69 11.34
CA ALA A 88 -1.17 -3.86 11.73
C ALA A 88 -2.45 -4.67 12.03
N GLY A 89 -2.41 -6.00 11.92
CA GLY A 89 -3.53 -6.87 12.30
C GLY A 89 -4.37 -7.37 11.14
N LEU A 90 -3.99 -7.09 9.88
CA LEU A 90 -4.69 -7.64 8.72
C LEU A 90 -4.52 -9.17 8.68
N SER A 91 -5.63 -9.91 8.65
CA SER A 91 -5.60 -11.37 8.74
C SER A 91 -5.23 -12.07 7.43
N GLN A 92 -5.33 -11.36 6.30
CA GLN A 92 -5.14 -11.91 4.97
C GLN A 92 -4.21 -11.04 4.11
N ASP A 93 -3.39 -11.66 3.25
CA ASP A 93 -2.70 -10.91 2.20
C ASP A 93 -3.69 -10.56 1.07
N ILE A 94 -4.19 -9.33 1.11
CA ILE A 94 -5.14 -8.80 0.13
C ILE A 94 -4.45 -8.21 -1.11
N ILE A 95 -3.12 -8.10 -1.12
CA ILE A 95 -2.40 -7.53 -2.26
C ILE A 95 -2.17 -8.62 -3.30
N VAL A 96 -3.02 -8.61 -4.33
CA VAL A 96 -2.93 -9.57 -5.43
C VAL A 96 -1.93 -9.10 -6.48
N THR A 97 -0.93 -9.93 -6.77
CA THR A 97 -0.01 -9.70 -7.90
C THR A 97 -0.41 -10.58 -9.07
N VAL A 98 -0.92 -9.96 -10.13
CA VAL A 98 -1.24 -10.66 -11.39
C VAL A 98 0.05 -10.81 -12.20
N ARG A 99 0.53 -12.04 -12.32
CA ARG A 99 1.63 -12.37 -13.24
C ARG A 99 1.00 -12.59 -14.60
N GLN A 100 1.25 -11.71 -15.56
CA GLN A 100 0.99 -12.09 -16.96
C GLN A 100 1.94 -13.24 -17.28
N ARG A 101 1.37 -14.42 -17.55
CA ARG A 101 2.14 -15.56 -18.07
C ARG A 101 2.62 -15.16 -19.46
N GLY A 102 3.94 -15.09 -19.65
CA GLY A 102 4.60 -14.74 -20.90
C GLY A 102 5.91 -14.03 -20.64
#